data_AF-A0A925PV09-F1
#
_entry.id   AF-A0A925PV09-F1
#
_cell.length_a   1.000
_cell.length_b   1.000
_cell.length_c   1.000
_cell.angle_alpha   90.00
_cell.angle_beta   90.00
_cell.angle_gamma   90.00
#
_symmetry.space_group_name_H-M   'P 1'
#
loop_
_entity.id
_entity.type
_entity.pdbx_description
1 polymer ?
#
loop_
_entity_poly.entity_id
_entity_poly.type
_entity_poly.pdbx_seq_one_letter_code
_entity_poly.pdbx_strand_id
1 'polypeptide(L)'
;VGSASRIPALPDVPTLSEAGLPGYEATNWWGVVVPAGTPRPIIERLHKELTAVIVSPETRKRFEAEGADALPMSSAEFGRFISVETAKWARVVKDSGIKAE
;
A
#
# COMPACT_ATOMS: atom_id res chain seq x y z
N VAL A 1 1.94 14.52 -2.06
CA VAL A 1 2.95 14.43 -3.15
C VAL A 1 3.40 12.99 -3.27
N GLY A 2 3.37 12.41 -4.47
CA GLY A 2 3.58 10.96 -4.72
C GLY A 2 2.29 10.15 -4.78
N SER A 3 1.28 10.48 -3.97
CA SER A 3 -0.05 9.85 -3.98
C SER A 3 -0.95 10.34 -5.12
N ALA A 4 -1.98 9.54 -5.44
CA ALA A 4 -3.01 9.89 -6.43
C ALA A 4 -3.88 11.10 -6.03
N SER A 5 -4.08 11.30 -4.73
CA SER A 5 -4.85 12.42 -4.14
C SER A 5 -4.06 13.13 -3.04
N ARG A 6 -4.47 14.35 -2.69
CA ARG A 6 -3.91 15.08 -1.54
C ARG A 6 -4.24 14.36 -0.24
N ILE A 7 -3.32 14.42 0.72
CA ILE A 7 -3.53 13.83 2.04
C ILE A 7 -4.18 14.86 2.98
N PRO A 8 -5.12 14.47 3.86
CA PRO A 8 -5.80 15.40 4.76
C PRO A 8 -4.86 16.16 5.70
N ALA A 9 -3.71 15.57 6.05
CA ALA A 9 -2.71 16.20 6.90
C ALA A 9 -1.96 17.36 6.21
N LEU A 10 -1.96 17.41 4.86
CA LEU A 10 -1.27 18.42 4.05
C LEU A 10 -2.17 18.88 2.88
N PRO A 11 -3.33 19.51 3.15
CA PRO A 11 -4.34 19.79 2.13
C PRO A 11 -3.91 20.83 1.10
N ASP A 12 -2.99 21.73 1.47
CA ASP A 12 -2.49 22.79 0.59
C ASP A 12 -1.32 22.30 -0.29
N VAL A 13 -0.78 21.11 -0.03
CA VAL A 13 0.36 20.57 -0.79
C VAL A 13 -0.16 19.76 -1.98
N PRO A 14 0.17 20.14 -3.24
CA PRO A 14 -0.34 19.45 -4.42
C PRO A 14 0.21 18.04 -4.57
N THR A 15 -0.46 17.20 -5.37
CA THR A 15 0.13 15.93 -5.83
C THR A 15 1.14 16.18 -6.96
N LEU A 16 1.97 15.19 -7.31
CA LEU A 16 2.85 15.32 -8.48
C LEU A 16 2.04 15.32 -9.78
N SER A 17 0.90 14.62 -9.79
CA SER A 17 -0.07 14.68 -10.88
C SER A 17 -0.63 16.10 -11.07
N GLU A 18 -0.98 16.80 -9.99
CA GLU A 18 -1.41 18.20 -10.03
C GLU A 18 -0.28 19.17 -10.40
N ALA A 19 0.97 18.83 -10.09
CA ALA A 19 2.15 19.66 -10.32
C ALA A 19 2.79 19.48 -11.72
N GLY A 20 2.09 18.85 -12.66
CA GLY A 20 2.54 18.74 -14.05
C GLY A 20 3.18 17.40 -14.44
N LEU A 21 3.03 16.35 -13.63
CA LEU A 21 3.39 14.97 -13.98
C LEU A 21 2.15 14.05 -13.98
N PRO A 22 1.26 14.13 -15.00
CA PRO A 22 0.00 13.40 -15.02
C PRO A 22 0.20 11.89 -14.85
N GLY A 23 -0.59 11.27 -13.98
CA GLY A 23 -0.53 9.82 -13.72
C GLY A 23 0.66 9.40 -12.84
N TYR A 24 1.44 10.35 -12.32
CA TYR A 24 2.47 10.03 -11.33
C TYR A 24 1.81 9.53 -10.06
N GLU A 25 2.15 8.30 -9.70
CA GLU A 25 1.80 7.70 -8.41
C GLU A 25 2.94 6.81 -7.90
N ALA A 26 3.44 7.08 -6.71
CA ALA A 26 4.46 6.34 -5.99
C ALA A 26 4.17 6.45 -4.49
N THR A 27 3.15 5.71 -4.03
CA THR A 27 2.80 5.60 -2.61
C THR A 27 3.51 4.39 -2.02
N ASN A 28 4.15 4.55 -0.87
CA ASN A 28 4.70 3.41 -0.14
C ASN A 28 3.58 2.63 0.57
N TRP A 29 3.76 1.33 0.73
CA TRP A 29 2.77 0.47 1.38
C TRP A 29 3.43 -0.60 2.25
N TRP A 30 2.67 -1.09 3.21
CA TRP A 30 3.05 -2.17 4.10
C TRP A 30 1.96 -3.24 4.12
N GLY A 31 2.34 -4.47 4.40
CA GLY A 31 1.39 -5.55 4.62
C GLY A 31 2.05 -6.79 5.19
N VAL A 32 1.23 -7.80 5.47
CA VAL A 32 1.66 -9.06 6.09
C VAL A 32 1.50 -10.18 5.09
N VAL A 33 2.57 -10.96 4.90
CA VAL A 33 2.58 -12.17 4.06
C VAL A 33 2.97 -13.37 4.92
N VAL A 34 2.53 -14.56 4.48
CA VAL A 34 2.85 -15.83 5.13
C VAL A 34 3.54 -16.76 4.13
N PRO A 35 4.27 -17.79 4.59
CA PRO A 35 4.93 -18.74 3.70
C PRO A 35 3.98 -19.40 2.70
N ALA A 36 4.48 -19.68 1.49
CA ALA A 36 3.75 -20.45 0.51
C ALA A 36 3.37 -21.83 1.08
N GLY A 37 2.14 -22.28 0.83
CA GLY A 37 1.61 -23.53 1.37
C GLY A 37 1.03 -23.44 2.79
N THR A 38 1.00 -22.26 3.41
CA THR A 38 0.28 -22.08 4.69
C THR A 38 -1.18 -22.54 4.55
N PRO A 39 -1.68 -23.41 5.45
CA PRO A 39 -3.05 -23.90 5.39
C PRO A 39 -4.09 -22.78 5.39
N ARG A 40 -5.10 -22.92 4.52
CA ARG A 40 -6.17 -21.92 4.35
C ARG A 40 -6.88 -21.51 5.65
N PRO A 41 -7.22 -22.42 6.59
CA PRO A 41 -7.83 -22.01 7.86
C PRO A 41 -6.95 -21.08 8.70
N ILE A 42 -5.62 -21.20 8.60
CA ILE A 42 -4.68 -20.31 9.30
C ILE A 42 -4.67 -18.93 8.65
N ILE A 43 -4.66 -18.88 7.31
CA ILE A 43 -4.74 -17.63 6.55
C ILE A 43 -6.05 -16.89 6.88
N GLU A 44 -7.17 -17.60 6.90
CA GLU A 44 -8.49 -17.02 7.19
C GLU A 44 -8.55 -16.46 8.61
N ARG A 45 -8.01 -17.18 9.60
CA ARG A 45 -7.91 -16.67 10.98
C ARG A 45 -7.03 -15.42 11.06
N LEU A 46 -5.83 -15.45 10.48
CA LEU A 46 -4.93 -14.29 10.50
C LEU A 46 -5.55 -13.09 9.81
N HIS A 47 -6.16 -13.27 8.64
CA HIS A 47 -6.84 -12.21 7.92
C HIS A 47 -7.97 -11.59 8.76
N LYS A 48 -8.79 -12.41 9.42
CA LYS A 48 -9.86 -11.94 10.29
C LYS A 48 -9.33 -11.07 11.43
N GLU A 49 -8.34 -11.56 12.18
CA GLU A 49 -7.81 -10.85 13.34
C GLU A 49 -7.06 -9.57 12.93
N LEU A 50 -6.24 -9.63 11.88
CA LEU A 50 -5.52 -8.45 11.35
C LEU A 50 -6.49 -7.39 10.84
N THR A 51 -7.55 -7.79 10.14
CA THR A 51 -8.58 -6.85 9.67
C THR A 51 -9.26 -6.18 10.86
N ALA A 52 -9.62 -6.92 11.90
CA ALA A 52 -10.24 -6.36 13.11
C ALA A 52 -9.36 -5.30 13.78
N VAL A 53 -8.05 -5.53 13.85
CA VAL A 53 -7.09 -4.55 14.41
C VAL A 53 -6.95 -3.32 13.50
N ILE A 54 -6.71 -3.53 12.20
CA ILE A 54 -6.45 -2.43 11.25
C ILE A 54 -7.66 -1.49 11.12
N VAL A 55 -8.89 -2.04 11.20
CA VAL A 55 -10.10 -1.21 11.12
C VAL A 55 -10.51 -0.59 12.45
N SER A 56 -9.82 -0.91 13.56
CA SER A 56 -10.13 -0.35 14.88
C SER A 56 -9.94 1.18 14.89
N PRO A 57 -10.78 1.95 15.60
CA PRO A 57 -10.65 3.40 15.66
C PRO A 57 -9.29 3.87 16.19
N GLU A 58 -8.73 3.15 17.16
CA GLU A 58 -7.41 3.44 17.73
C GLU A 58 -6.30 3.32 16.69
N THR A 59 -6.28 2.20 15.94
CA THR A 59 -5.26 1.96 14.92
C THR A 59 -5.40 2.92 13.76
N ARG A 60 -6.62 3.19 13.28
CA ARG A 60 -6.88 4.20 12.24
C ARG A 60 -6.36 5.57 12.64
N LYS A 61 -6.71 6.03 13.85
CA LYS A 61 -6.26 7.34 14.35
C LYS A 61 -4.74 7.42 14.44
N ARG A 62 -4.08 6.32 14.84
CA ARG A 62 -2.62 6.27 14.88
C ARG A 62 -2.00 6.35 13.48
N PHE A 63 -2.50 5.58 12.52
CA PHE A 63 -2.01 5.65 11.14
C PHE A 63 -2.25 7.02 10.53
N GLU A 64 -3.42 7.62 10.72
CA GLU A 64 -3.72 8.98 10.26
C GLU A 64 -2.72 10.01 10.84
N ALA A 65 -2.39 9.90 12.13
CA ALA A 65 -1.39 10.76 12.78
C ALA A 65 0.03 10.56 12.22
N GLU A 66 0.34 9.36 11.74
CA GLU A 66 1.60 9.01 11.07
C GLU A 66 1.55 9.24 9.54
N GLY A 67 0.44 9.76 9.00
CA GLY A 67 0.27 10.05 7.57
C GLY A 67 0.00 8.82 6.70
N ALA A 68 -0.46 7.72 7.29
CA ALA A 68 -0.81 6.48 6.62
C ALA A 68 -2.33 6.21 6.67
N ASP A 69 -2.84 5.53 5.65
CA ASP A 69 -4.23 5.10 5.59
C ASP A 69 -4.34 3.59 5.84
N ALA A 70 -5.33 3.19 6.64
CA ALA A 70 -5.69 1.80 6.81
C ALA A 70 -6.39 1.27 5.54
N LEU A 71 -5.74 0.34 4.82
CA LEU A 71 -6.24 -0.25 3.58
C LEU A 71 -6.57 -1.74 3.76
N PRO A 72 -7.72 -2.08 4.38
CA PRO A 72 -8.12 -3.49 4.49
C PRO A 72 -8.44 -4.04 3.10
N MET A 73 -7.75 -5.12 2.73
CA MET A 73 -7.98 -5.88 1.49
C MET A 73 -8.21 -7.34 1.84
N SER A 74 -9.05 -8.04 1.07
CA SER A 74 -9.08 -9.50 1.12
C SER A 74 -7.72 -10.08 0.70
N SER A 75 -7.41 -11.31 1.12
CA SER A 75 -6.16 -11.97 0.73
C SER A 75 -5.96 -12.05 -0.79
N ALA A 76 -7.06 -12.22 -1.55
CA ALA A 76 -7.02 -12.26 -3.02
C ALA A 76 -6.73 -10.89 -3.63
N GLU A 77 -7.37 -9.83 -3.12
CA GLU A 77 -7.11 -8.46 -3.55
C GLU A 77 -5.68 -8.04 -3.24
N PHE A 78 -5.17 -8.39 -2.05
CA PHE A 78 -3.81 -8.07 -1.66
C PHE A 78 -2.78 -8.81 -2.53
N GLY A 79 -3.03 -10.07 -2.89
CA GLY A 79 -2.18 -10.80 -3.85
C GLY A 79 -2.14 -10.15 -5.25
N ARG A 80 -3.30 -9.67 -5.73
CA ARG A 80 -3.37 -8.90 -6.98
C ARG A 80 -2.63 -7.56 -6.87
N PHE A 81 -2.78 -6.85 -5.75
CA PHE A 81 -2.10 -5.60 -5.49
C PHE A 81 -0.57 -5.76 -5.54
N ILE A 82 -0.02 -6.76 -4.83
CA ILE A 82 1.42 -7.07 -4.87
C ILE A 82 1.88 -7.33 -6.31
N SER A 83 1.11 -8.08 -7.08
CA SER A 83 1.46 -8.40 -8.48
C SER A 83 1.52 -7.15 -9.37
N VAL A 84 0.55 -6.24 -9.22
CA VAL A 84 0.50 -4.97 -9.95
C VAL A 84 1.68 -4.06 -9.56
N GLU A 85 1.93 -3.89 -8.27
CA GLU A 85 3.03 -3.06 -7.77
C GLU A 85 4.39 -3.63 -8.20
N THR A 86 4.58 -4.95 -8.12
CA THR A 86 5.80 -5.61 -8.58
C THR A 86 6.04 -5.34 -10.07
N ALA A 87 5.01 -5.47 -10.90
CA ALA A 87 5.11 -5.22 -12.34
C ALA A 87 5.42 -3.74 -12.67
N LYS A 88 4.84 -2.81 -11.91
CA LYS A 88 5.12 -1.37 -12.02
C LYS A 88 6.58 -1.06 -11.68
N TRP A 89 7.05 -1.51 -10.53
CA TRP A 89 8.42 -1.21 -10.06
C TRP A 89 9.49 -1.93 -10.86
N ALA A 90 9.24 -3.16 -11.34
CA ALA A 90 10.14 -3.84 -12.27
C ALA A 90 10.37 -3.03 -13.55
N ARG A 91 9.33 -2.37 -14.07
CA ARG A 91 9.42 -1.49 -15.24
C ARG A 91 10.27 -0.27 -14.95
N VAL A 92 10.02 0.40 -13.82
CA VAL A 92 10.81 1.55 -13.37
C VAL A 92 12.30 1.21 -13.24
N VAL A 93 12.63 0.08 -12.58
CA VAL A 93 14.03 -0.37 -12.42
C VAL A 93 14.68 -0.61 -13.78
N LYS A 94 13.97 -1.28 -14.70
CA LYS A 94 14.47 -1.56 -16.05
C LYS A 94 14.73 -0.27 -16.85
N ASP A 95 13.78 0.65 -16.83
CA ASP A 95 13.83 1.88 -17.64
C ASP A 95 14.87 2.88 -17.11
N SER A 96 15.15 2.85 -15.80
CA SER A 96 16.12 3.73 -15.14
C SER A 96 17.53 3.16 -15.06
N GLY A 97 17.73 1.87 -15.34
CA GLY A 97 19.03 1.20 -15.24
C GLY A 97 19.54 1.00 -13.80
N ILE A 98 18.65 1.12 -12.80
CA ILE A 98 18.98 0.90 -11.38
C ILE A 98 19.41 -0.57 -11.17
N LYS A 99 20.43 -0.78 -10.33
CA LYS A 99 20.90 -2.11 -9.91
C LYS A 99 20.92 -2.17 -8.38
N ALA A 100 20.58 -3.33 -7.84
CA ALA A 100 20.90 -3.64 -6.46
C ALA A 100 22.42 -3.82 -6.34
N GLU A 101 22.98 -3.32 -5.25
CA GLU A 101 24.40 -3.44 -4.90
C GLU A 101 24.76 -4.89 -4.54
#